data_AF-A0AB37UHJ8-F1
#
_entry.id   AF-A0AB37UHJ8-F1
#
_cell.length_a   1.000
_cell.length_b   1.000
_cell.length_c   1.000
_cell.angle_alpha   90.00
_cell.angle_beta   90.00
_cell.angle_gamma   90.00
#
_symmetry.space_group_name_H-M   'P 1'
#
loop_
_entity.id
_entity.type
_entity.pdbx_description
1 polymer ?
#
loop_
_entity_poly.entity_id
_entity_poly.type
_entity_poly.pdbx_seq_one_letter_code
_entity_poly.pdbx_strand_id
1 'polypeptide(L)' 'MQNIKLIVEKHSDGYVAYPIGIEGVVIGEGNSYEEAMSDLESAIRFHIETFGIEVLKSEFPIL' A
#
# COMPACT_ATOMS: atom_id res chain seq x y z
N MET A 1 -2.93 -15.42 -7.37
CA MET A 1 -2.36 -14.06 -7.48
C MET A 1 -3.47 -13.07 -7.20
N GLN A 2 -3.34 -12.26 -6.15
CA GLN A 2 -4.25 -11.16 -5.87
C GLN A 2 -3.59 -9.88 -6.41
N ASN A 3 -4.32 -9.13 -7.24
CA ASN A 3 -3.83 -7.85 -7.75
C ASN A 3 -4.33 -6.76 -6.82
N ILE A 4 -3.41 -6.00 -6.24
CA ILE A 4 -3.72 -4.86 -5.38
C ILE A 4 -3.58 -3.60 -6.23
N LYS A 5 -4.60 -2.74 -6.22
CA LYS A 5 -4.49 -1.40 -6.81
C LYS A 5 -3.83 -0.49 -5.78
N LEU A 6 -2.94 0.36 -6.25
CA LEU A 6 -2.21 1.33 -5.43
C LEU A 6 -2.15 2.67 -6.14
N ILE A 7 -2.08 3.73 -5.36
CA ILE A 7 -1.85 5.10 -5.81
C ILE A 7 -0.45 5.48 -5.36
N VAL A 8 0.30 6.11 -6.26
CA VAL A 8 1.54 6.80 -5.91
C VAL A 8 1.36 8.27 -6.20
N GLU A 9 1.46 9.07 -5.16
CA GLU A 9 1.43 10.52 -5.23
C GLU A 9 2.86 11.06 -5.19
N LYS A 10 3.13 12.01 -6.10
CA LYS A 10 4.37 12.76 -6.09
C LYS A 10 4.14 14.09 -5.41
N HIS A 11 4.92 14.36 -4.38
CA HIS A 11 4.95 15.63 -3.66
C HIS A 11 6.26 16.37 -3.94
N SER A 12 6.35 17.61 -3.47
CA SER A 12 7.57 18.43 -3.63
C SER A 12 8.77 17.90 -2.84
N ASP A 13 8.50 17.11 -1.81
CA ASP A 13 9.42 16.54 -0.83
C ASP A 13 9.64 15.03 -0.99
N GLY A 14 8.94 14.37 -1.94
CA GLY A 14 9.12 12.95 -2.19
C GLY A 14 7.93 12.29 -2.87
N TYR A 15 7.77 11.00 -2.61
CA TYR A 15 6.70 10.14 -3.10
C TYR A 15 6.02 9.45 -1.92
N VAL A 16 4.70 9.36 -2.00
CA VAL A 16 3.87 8.63 -1.03
C VAL A 16 3.05 7.61 -1.81
N ALA A 17 3.01 6.37 -1.33
CA ALA A 17 2.30 5.27 -1.96
C ALA A 17 1.33 4.63 -0.97
N TYR A 18 0.12 4.31 -1.41
CA TYR A 18 -0.87 3.64 -0.57
C TYR A 18 -1.81 2.75 -1.39
N PRO A 19 -2.27 1.61 -0.83
CA PRO A 19 -3.15 0.69 -1.52
C PRO A 19 -4.60 1.15 -1.41
N ILE A 20 -5.39 0.85 -2.45
CA ILE A 20 -6.84 1.05 -2.45
C ILE A 20 -7.51 -0.29 -2.18
N GLY A 21 -8.50 -0.30 -1.30
CA GLY A 21 -9.29 -1.50 -1.03
C GLY A 21 -8.59 -2.51 -0.11
N ILE A 22 -7.71 -2.04 0.78
CA ILE A 22 -7.16 -2.84 1.87
C ILE A 22 -7.67 -2.23 3.17
N GLU A 23 -8.08 -3.07 4.11
CA GLU A 23 -8.53 -2.61 5.41
C GLU A 23 -7.31 -2.37 6.33
N GLY A 24 -7.24 -1.17 6.90
CA GLY A 24 -6.10 -0.70 7.69
C GLY A 24 -5.27 0.37 6.99
N VAL A 25 -4.26 0.88 7.69
CA VAL A 25 -3.38 1.95 7.20
C VAL A 25 -2.07 1.34 6.74
N VAL A 26 -1.88 1.23 5.43
CA VAL A 26 -0.62 0.81 4.81
C VAL A 26 -0.16 1.96 3.92
N ILE A 27 0.99 2.55 4.26
CA ILE A 27 1.55 3.71 3.56
C ILE A 27 3.03 3.42 3.37
N GLY A 28 3.55 3.71 2.18
CA GLY A 28 4.98 3.75 1.90
C GLY A 28 5.42 5.17 1.53
N GLU A 29 6.58 5.59 2.00
CA GLU A 29 7.16 6.89 1.66
C GLU A 29 8.60 6.78 1.16
N GLY A 30 9.05 7.73 0.36
CA GLY A 30 10.42 7.74 -0.14
C GLY A 30 10.76 9.00 -0.92
N ASN A 31 12.05 9.29 -1.08
CA ASN A 31 12.51 10.41 -1.88
C ASN A 31 12.38 10.13 -3.38
N SER A 32 12.29 8.85 -3.75
CA SER A 32 12.07 8.37 -5.11
C SER A 32 10.85 7.46 -5.19
N TYR A 33 10.34 7.27 -6.42
CA TYR A 33 9.26 6.33 -6.70
C TYR A 33 9.61 4.90 -6.26
N GLU A 34 10.86 4.48 -6.50
CA GLU A 34 11.35 3.14 -6.18
C GLU A 34 11.44 2.93 -4.66
N GLU A 35 11.88 3.94 -3.91
CA GLU A 35 11.90 3.92 -2.44
C GLU A 35 10.48 3.77 -1.87
N ALA A 36 9.54 4.62 -2.30
CA ALA A 36 8.16 4.56 -1.82
C ALA A 36 7.47 3.23 -2.16
N MET A 37 7.77 2.65 -3.32
CA MET A 37 7.26 1.32 -3.69
C MET A 37 7.87 0.20 -2.85
N SER A 38 9.17 0.24 -2.58
CA SER A 38 9.83 -0.78 -1.75
C SER A 38 9.35 -0.74 -0.30
N ASP A 39 9.12 0.47 0.22
CA ASP A 39 8.56 0.71 1.54
C ASP A 39 7.11 0.19 1.63
N LEU A 40 6.29 0.52 0.63
CA LEU A 40 4.92 0.02 0.52
C LEU A 40 4.86 -1.52 0.45
N GLU A 41 5.70 -2.16 -0.36
CA GLU A 41 5.76 -3.63 -0.45
C GLU A 41 6.09 -4.28 0.90
N SER A 42 7.02 -3.69 1.65
CA SER A 42 7.38 -4.16 2.98
C SER A 42 6.25 -3.96 3.99
N ALA A 43 5.56 -2.82 3.92
CA ALA A 43 4.41 -2.53 4.77
C ALA A 43 3.24 -3.48 4.49
N ILE A 44 2.93 -3.78 3.22
CA ILE A 44 1.90 -4.76 2.83
C ILE A 44 2.26 -6.15 3.38
N ARG A 45 3.51 -6.59 3.20
CA ARG A 45 3.97 -7.89 3.71
C ARG A 45 3.81 -7.98 5.23
N PHE A 46 4.26 -6.95 5.95
CA PHE A 46 4.14 -6.89 7.41
C PHE A 46 2.67 -6.93 7.86
N HIS A 47 1.79 -6.22 7.16
CA HIS A 47 0.36 -6.18 7.46
C HIS A 47 -0.28 -7.57 7.28
N ILE A 48 0.07 -8.29 6.21
CA ILE A 48 -0.38 -9.68 5.97
C ILE A 48 0.18 -10.63 7.04
N GLU A 49 1.46 -10.50 7.40
CA GLU A 49 2.09 -11.35 8.42
C GLU A 49 1.48 -11.13 9.81
N THR A 50 1.08 -9.89 10.12
CA THR A 50 0.54 -9.51 11.43
C THR A 50 -0.95 -9.86 11.55
N PHE A 51 -1.75 -9.56 10.52
CA PHE A 51 -3.21 -9.64 10.59
C PHE A 51 -3.81 -10.78 9.74
N GLY A 52 -2.99 -11.46 8.94
CA GLY A 52 -3.41 -12.49 8.01
C GLY A 52 -3.86 -11.95 6.66
N ILE A 53 -4.04 -12.85 5.69
CA ILE A 53 -4.39 -12.51 4.30
C ILE A 53 -5.78 -11.87 4.12
N GLU A 54 -6.61 -11.94 5.16
CA GLU A 54 -7.99 -11.41 5.12
C GLU A 54 -8.02 -9.89 4.97
N VAL A 55 -6.98 -9.18 5.42
CA VAL A 55 -6.86 -7.71 5.28
C VAL A 55 -6.82 -7.24 3.83
N LEU A 56 -6.45 -8.12 2.90
CA LEU A 56 -6.43 -7.83 1.46
C LEU A 56 -7.84 -7.84 0.84
N LYS A 57 -8.86 -8.29 1.57
CA LYS A 57 -10.24 -8.29 1.10
C LYS A 57 -10.91 -6.99 1.57
N SER A 58 -11.02 -5.99 0.70
CA SER A 58 -11.96 -4.90 0.95
C SER A 58 -13.39 -5.42 0.86
N GLU A 59 -14.21 -5.12 1.87
CA GLU A 59 -15.67 -5.18 1.74
C GLU A 59 -16.24 -3.97 0.97
N PHE A 60 -15.40 -2.98 0.65
CA PHE A 60 -15.83 -1.75 -0.02
C PHE A 60 -15.64 -1.82 -1.54
N PRO A 61 -16.71 -1.62 -2.33
CA PRO A 61 -16.56 -1.43 -3.76
C PRO A 61 -15.75 -0.15 -4.01
N ILE A 62 -14.66 -0.28 -4.75
CA ILE A 62 -13.89 0.86 -5.25
C ILE A 62 -14.79 1.56 -6.29
N LEU A 63 -15.34 2.73 -5.93
CA LEU A 63 -16.26 3.52 -6.77
C LEU A 63 -15.62 3.98 -8.08
#